data_AF-B1Y9D8-F1
#
_entry.id   AF-B1Y9D8-F1
#
_cell.length_a   1.000
_cell.length_b   1.000
_cell.length_c   1.000
_cell.angle_alpha   90.00
_cell.angle_beta   90.00
_cell.angle_gamma   90.00
#
_symmetry.space_group_name_H-M   'P 1'
#
loop_
_entity.id
_entity.type
_entity.pdbx_description
1 polymer ?
#
loop_
_entity_poly.entity_id
_entity_poly.type
_entity_poly.pdbx_seq_one_letter_code
_entity_poly.pdbx_strand_id
1 'polypeptide(L)'
;MDLPKLLLVKFFSETLGMRYAGESGWVLLFDEGLNRVAVGVYLAEVYEEAEMYKRVGELLGLGASKIFLAVLPEAMPFVDPRYFKSQGLGLVVVDPSKGPEGVEIKIFAKPRPTPQADLGRADAVRTALMEYVNSQLKKLEETLYEKLKRYVDQRLEEIKRRETTPESPRAEPQPAAPSSVAENEWVRILRSRGRGGS
;
A
#
# COMPACT_ATOMS: atom_id res chain seq x y z
N MET A 1 -7.61 -4.42 14.10
CA MET A 1 -7.78 -3.01 14.47
C MET A 1 -8.06 -2.98 15.96
N ASP A 2 -7.24 -2.26 16.73
CA ASP A 2 -7.26 -2.30 18.19
C ASP A 2 -8.49 -1.56 18.76
N LEU A 3 -9.03 -2.00 19.89
CA LEU A 3 -10.20 -1.39 20.53
C LEU A 3 -10.06 0.15 20.69
N PRO A 4 -8.94 0.71 21.16
CA PRO A 4 -8.78 2.16 21.29
C PRO A 4 -8.87 2.90 19.94
N LYS A 5 -8.34 2.31 18.86
CA LYS A 5 -8.42 2.89 17.51
C LYS A 5 -9.86 2.88 17.01
N LEU A 6 -10.61 1.81 17.29
CA LEU A 6 -12.04 1.75 16.95
C LEU A 6 -12.86 2.81 17.69
N LEU A 7 -12.58 3.02 18.98
CA LEU A 7 -13.21 4.07 19.78
C LEU A 7 -12.92 5.46 19.21
N LEU A 8 -11.67 5.72 18.80
CA LEU A 8 -11.29 6.97 18.15
C LEU A 8 -11.99 7.16 16.81
N VAL A 9 -12.01 6.14 15.95
CA VAL A 9 -12.69 6.22 14.65
C VAL A 9 -14.18 6.49 14.84
N LYS A 10 -14.82 5.80 15.80
CA LYS A 10 -16.22 6.03 16.13
C LYS A 10 -16.45 7.45 16.61
N PHE A 11 -15.67 7.93 17.56
CA PHE A 11 -15.81 9.29 18.13
C PHE A 11 -15.59 10.38 17.07
N PHE A 12 -14.51 10.29 16.28
CA PHE A 12 -14.23 11.29 15.24
C PHE A 12 -15.25 11.26 14.10
N SER A 13 -15.80 10.09 13.77
CA SER A 13 -16.77 9.97 12.68
C SER A 13 -18.19 10.31 13.10
N GLU A 14 -18.66 9.75 14.22
CA GLU A 14 -20.04 9.91 14.67
C GLU A 14 -20.25 11.21 15.46
N THR A 15 -19.31 11.56 16.35
CA THR A 15 -19.46 12.76 17.21
C THR A 15 -19.00 14.02 16.50
N LEU A 16 -17.87 13.97 15.78
CA LEU A 16 -17.32 15.14 15.08
C LEU A 16 -17.71 15.22 13.61
N GLY A 17 -18.37 14.19 13.06
CA GLY A 17 -18.85 14.17 11.67
C GLY A 17 -17.73 14.06 10.62
N MET A 18 -16.53 13.61 10.99
CA MET A 18 -15.40 13.50 10.06
C MET A 18 -15.48 12.18 9.27
N ARG A 19 -15.05 12.19 8.01
CA ARG A 19 -15.01 10.95 7.21
C ARG A 19 -13.71 10.21 7.47
N TYR A 20 -13.78 8.97 7.92
CA TYR A 20 -12.59 8.12 8.03
C TYR A 20 -12.00 7.83 6.63
N ALA A 21 -10.72 8.18 6.45
CA ALA A 21 -9.99 8.04 5.19
C ALA A 21 -9.06 6.83 5.17
N GLY A 22 -8.57 6.38 6.34
CA GLY A 22 -7.73 5.19 6.47
C GLY A 22 -6.76 5.26 7.65
N GLU A 23 -5.87 4.27 7.72
CA GLU A 23 -4.85 4.12 8.75
C GLU A 23 -3.46 4.03 8.08
N SER A 24 -2.47 4.70 8.67
CA SER A 24 -1.07 4.61 8.26
C SER A 24 -0.20 4.42 9.50
N GLY A 25 0.18 3.17 9.76
CA GLY A 25 0.97 2.79 10.93
C GLY A 25 0.24 3.11 12.25
N TRP A 26 0.70 4.13 12.97
CA TRP A 26 0.13 4.57 14.23
C TRP A 26 -0.81 5.78 14.09
N VAL A 27 -1.07 6.23 12.86
CA VAL A 27 -1.86 7.43 12.57
C VAL A 27 -3.17 7.06 11.88
N LEU A 28 -4.27 7.59 12.39
CA LEU A 28 -5.59 7.55 11.77
C LEU A 28 -5.82 8.83 10.96
N LEU A 29 -6.30 8.70 9.74
CA LEU A 29 -6.57 9.81 8.83
C LEU A 29 -8.07 9.99 8.65
N PHE A 30 -8.51 11.25 8.73
CA PHE A 30 -9.88 11.66 8.52
C PHE A 30 -9.94 12.87 7.57
N ASP A 31 -11.06 13.01 6.88
CA ASP A 31 -11.37 14.16 6.06
C ASP A 31 -12.50 14.96 6.71
N GLU A 32 -12.28 16.26 6.90
CA GLU A 32 -13.23 17.24 7.43
C GLU A 32 -13.46 18.30 6.34
N GLY A 33 -14.35 17.98 5.39
CA GLY A 33 -14.54 18.77 4.17
C GLY A 33 -13.29 18.72 3.28
N LEU A 34 -12.66 19.87 3.05
CA LEU A 34 -11.39 19.97 2.31
C LEU A 34 -10.15 19.82 3.20
N ASN A 35 -10.32 19.75 4.52
CA ASN A 35 -9.23 19.64 5.46
C ASN A 35 -8.93 18.18 5.76
N ARG A 36 -7.63 17.84 5.81
CA ARG A 36 -7.19 16.53 6.27
C ARG A 36 -6.84 16.60 7.76
N VAL A 37 -7.35 15.66 8.53
CA VAL A 37 -7.13 15.54 9.97
C VAL A 37 -6.32 14.27 10.25
N ALA A 38 -5.24 14.40 10.99
CA ALA A 38 -4.42 13.25 11.42
C ALA A 38 -4.52 13.07 12.94
N VAL A 39 -4.78 11.84 13.38
CA VAL A 39 -4.85 11.47 14.80
C VAL A 39 -3.77 10.42 15.05
N GLY A 40 -2.69 10.82 15.71
CA GLY A 40 -1.63 9.90 16.12
C GLY A 40 -2.02 9.14 17.38
N VAL A 41 -2.05 7.82 17.32
CA VAL A 41 -2.43 6.93 18.41
C VAL A 41 -1.16 6.43 19.11
N TYR A 42 -0.82 7.04 20.25
CA TYR A 42 0.33 6.66 21.07
C TYR A 42 -0.16 6.12 22.41
N LEU A 43 -0.26 4.80 22.50
CA LEU A 43 -0.75 4.08 23.67
C LEU A 43 0.38 3.20 24.18
N ALA A 44 1.08 3.68 25.21
CA ALA A 44 2.17 2.99 25.86
C ALA A 44 1.77 2.59 27.29
N GLU A 45 2.34 1.50 27.79
CA GLU A 45 2.19 1.10 29.20
C GLU A 45 3.01 2.03 30.13
N VAL A 46 4.18 2.45 29.65
CA VAL A 46 5.07 3.40 30.31
C VAL A 46 5.32 4.55 29.36
N TYR A 47 5.01 5.77 29.81
CA TYR A 47 5.21 6.98 29.02
C TYR A 47 6.57 7.60 29.34
N GLU A 48 7.33 7.89 28.29
CA GLU A 48 8.51 8.73 28.37
C GLU A 48 8.23 10.07 27.68
N GLU A 49 8.57 11.16 28.36
CA GLU A 49 8.37 12.51 27.84
C GLU A 49 9.10 12.70 26.50
N ALA A 50 10.36 12.28 26.43
CA ALA A 50 11.18 12.40 25.22
C ALA A 50 10.59 11.63 24.03
N GLU A 51 10.08 10.41 24.24
CA GLU A 51 9.46 9.64 23.18
C GLU A 51 8.15 10.28 22.72
N MET A 52 7.31 10.75 23.66
CA MET A 52 6.07 11.42 23.34
C MET A 52 6.29 12.64 22.44
N TYR A 53 7.25 13.51 22.77
CA TYR A 53 7.53 14.68 21.95
C TYR A 53 8.19 14.34 20.61
N LYS A 54 8.93 13.23 20.53
CA LYS A 54 9.39 12.68 19.25
C LYS A 54 8.21 12.27 18.35
N ARG A 55 7.22 11.57 18.90
CA ARG A 55 5.98 11.20 18.19
C ARG A 55 5.19 12.43 17.76
N VAL A 56 5.12 13.44 18.62
CA VAL A 56 4.51 14.73 18.26
C VAL A 56 5.25 15.35 17.06
N GLY A 57 6.59 15.37 17.08
CA GLY A 57 7.40 15.84 15.95
C GLY A 57 7.12 15.08 14.65
N GLU A 58 6.97 13.76 14.71
CA GLU A 58 6.57 12.93 13.56
C GLU A 58 5.20 13.35 13.00
N LEU A 59 4.21 13.61 13.87
CA LEU A 59 2.89 14.08 13.43
C LEU A 59 2.92 15.45 12.79
N LEU A 60 3.71 16.37 13.34
CA LEU A 60 3.88 17.72 12.78
C LEU A 60 4.37 17.69 11.33
N GLY A 61 5.14 16.66 10.96
CA GLY A 61 5.65 16.47 9.60
C GLY A 61 4.64 15.94 8.57
N LEU A 62 3.45 15.50 8.99
CA LEU A 62 2.49 14.83 8.09
C LEU A 62 1.72 15.76 7.15
N GLY A 63 1.86 17.08 7.29
CA GLY A 63 1.18 18.05 6.43
C GLY A 63 -0.35 17.97 6.51
N ALA A 64 -0.91 17.61 7.66
CA ALA A 64 -2.35 17.63 7.91
C ALA A 64 -2.82 18.98 8.46
N SER A 65 -4.03 19.40 8.08
CA SER A 65 -4.63 20.67 8.47
C SER A 65 -4.94 20.73 9.97
N LYS A 66 -5.41 19.62 10.56
CA LYS A 66 -5.54 19.47 12.02
C LYS A 66 -4.83 18.21 12.45
N ILE A 67 -4.15 18.26 13.60
CA ILE A 67 -3.40 17.13 14.13
C ILE A 67 -3.77 16.95 15.58
N PHE A 68 -4.06 15.71 15.96
CA PHE A 68 -4.35 15.29 17.32
C PHE A 68 -3.36 14.21 17.74
N LEU A 69 -2.97 14.22 19.01
CA LEU A 69 -2.35 13.08 19.66
C LEU A 69 -3.39 12.43 20.58
N ALA A 70 -3.63 11.13 20.39
CA ALA A 70 -4.46 10.31 21.24
C ALA A 70 -3.57 9.49 22.19
N VAL A 71 -3.82 9.63 23.49
CA VAL A 71 -3.05 8.99 24.57
C VAL A 71 -3.97 8.38 25.61
N LEU A 72 -3.45 7.47 26.43
CA LEU A 72 -4.16 6.99 27.62
C LEU A 72 -4.16 8.05 28.74
N PRO A 73 -5.07 7.98 29.73
CA PRO A 73 -5.11 8.91 30.86
C PRO A 73 -3.78 9.03 31.63
N GLU A 74 -3.00 7.96 31.68
CA GLU A 74 -1.70 7.88 32.37
C GLU A 74 -0.64 8.78 31.74
N ALA A 75 -0.80 9.15 30.47
CA ALA A 75 0.12 10.03 29.75
C ALA A 75 -0.04 11.51 30.13
N MET A 76 -1.16 11.88 30.74
CA MET A 76 -1.53 13.28 31.01
C MET A 76 -0.46 14.08 31.78
N PRO A 77 0.25 13.53 32.79
CA PRO A 77 1.29 14.26 33.51
C PRO A 77 2.49 14.68 32.65
N PHE A 78 2.72 14.01 31.52
CA PHE A 78 3.86 14.27 30.63
C PHE A 78 3.52 15.27 29.52
N VAL A 79 2.26 15.68 29.41
CA VAL A 79 1.80 16.61 28.37
C VAL A 79 1.90 18.05 28.88
N ASP A 80 2.67 18.89 28.19
CA ASP A 80 2.66 20.34 28.40
C ASP A 80 1.51 20.97 27.59
N PRO A 81 0.43 21.47 28.24
CA PRO A 81 -0.69 22.07 27.53
C PRO A 81 -0.30 23.37 26.80
N ARG A 82 0.73 24.08 27.27
CA ARG A 82 1.18 25.33 26.64
C ARG A 82 1.88 25.01 25.32
N TYR A 83 2.73 24.00 25.29
CA TYR A 83 3.36 23.51 24.07
C TYR A 83 2.33 23.04 23.04
N PHE A 84 1.35 22.22 23.44
CA PHE A 84 0.31 21.75 22.52
C PHE A 84 -0.49 22.92 21.92
N LYS A 85 -0.90 23.88 22.75
CA LYS A 85 -1.64 25.07 22.30
C LYS A 85 -0.82 26.00 21.41
N SER A 86 0.48 26.17 21.67
CA SER A 86 1.36 27.02 20.86
C SER A 86 1.63 26.40 19.49
N GLN A 87 1.78 25.08 19.43
CA GLN A 87 1.94 24.34 18.18
C GLN A 87 0.61 24.12 17.44
N GLY A 88 -0.54 24.35 18.07
CA GLY A 88 -1.86 24.09 17.50
C GLY A 88 -2.25 22.61 17.45
N LEU A 89 -1.61 21.78 18.27
CA LEU A 89 -1.89 20.36 18.41
C LEU A 89 -3.10 20.13 19.30
N GLY A 90 -3.96 19.20 18.89
CA GLY A 90 -5.03 18.68 19.73
C GLY A 90 -4.54 17.52 20.60
N LEU A 91 -5.17 17.36 21.75
CA LEU A 91 -4.94 16.25 22.67
C LEU A 91 -6.26 15.53 22.89
N VAL A 92 -6.26 14.22 22.66
CA VAL A 92 -7.37 13.32 22.92
C VAL A 92 -6.94 12.31 23.96
N VAL A 93 -7.77 12.13 24.97
CA VAL A 93 -7.59 11.07 25.96
C VAL A 93 -8.54 9.95 25.60
N VAL A 94 -8.02 8.74 25.55
CA VAL A 94 -8.78 7.52 25.25
C VAL A 94 -8.66 6.59 26.45
N ASP A 95 -9.77 6.34 27.12
CA ASP A 95 -9.89 5.41 28.24
C ASP A 95 -10.71 4.19 27.79
N PRO A 96 -10.07 3.09 27.37
CA PRO A 96 -10.77 1.90 26.87
C PRO A 96 -11.69 1.26 27.92
N SER A 97 -11.41 1.48 29.21
CA SER A 97 -12.18 0.92 30.33
C SER A 97 -13.59 1.49 30.42
N LYS A 98 -13.80 2.69 29.90
CA LYS A 98 -15.11 3.38 29.85
C LYS A 98 -15.88 3.11 28.56
N GLY A 99 -15.34 2.27 27.66
CA GLY A 99 -15.99 1.92 26.40
C GLY A 99 -16.23 3.14 25.49
N PRO A 100 -17.44 3.29 24.90
CA PRO A 100 -17.71 4.32 23.89
C PRO A 100 -17.64 5.76 24.41
N GLU A 101 -17.84 5.99 25.70
CA GLU A 101 -17.74 7.33 26.32
C GLU A 101 -16.32 7.65 26.81
N GLY A 102 -15.37 6.72 26.65
CA GLY A 102 -14.00 6.87 27.13
C GLY A 102 -13.13 7.82 26.29
N VAL A 103 -13.66 8.40 25.21
CA VAL A 103 -12.90 9.30 24.33
C VAL A 103 -13.26 10.75 24.64
N GLU A 104 -12.27 11.56 25.01
CA GLU A 104 -12.46 12.97 25.34
C GLU A 104 -11.38 13.86 24.71
N ILE A 105 -11.78 14.98 24.10
CA ILE A 105 -10.84 16.00 23.62
C ILE A 105 -10.51 16.96 24.77
N LYS A 106 -9.27 16.93 25.25
CA LYS A 106 -8.78 17.86 26.28
C LYS A 106 -8.27 19.17 25.68
N ILE A 107 -7.66 19.11 24.50
CA ILE A 107 -7.16 20.29 23.78
C ILE A 107 -7.64 20.19 22.34
N PHE A 108 -8.33 21.23 21.86
CA PHE A 108 -8.75 21.30 20.47
C PHE A 108 -7.58 21.71 19.58
N ALA A 109 -7.38 20.96 18.49
CA ALA A 109 -6.40 21.32 17.47
C ALA A 109 -6.81 22.61 16.77
N LYS A 110 -5.83 23.47 16.48
CA LYS A 110 -6.05 24.64 15.63
C LYS A 110 -5.76 24.26 14.17
N PRO A 111 -6.61 24.68 13.22
CA PRO A 111 -6.28 24.53 11.81
C PRO A 111 -4.94 25.20 11.53
N ARG A 112 -4.01 24.43 10.97
CA ARG A 112 -2.76 24.97 10.47
C ARG A 112 -2.92 25.28 8.99
N PRO A 113 -2.31 26.37 8.50
CA PRO A 113 -2.11 26.54 7.08
C PRO A 113 -1.21 25.38 6.65
N THR A 114 -1.83 24.32 6.13
CA THR A 114 -1.09 23.33 5.37
C THR A 114 -0.40 24.10 4.25
N PRO A 115 0.92 23.94 4.05
CA PRO A 115 1.50 24.38 2.80
C PRO A 115 0.62 23.75 1.73
N GLN A 116 0.01 24.59 0.88
CA GLN A 116 -0.70 24.08 -0.28
C GLN A 116 0.32 23.24 -1.02
N ALA A 117 0.30 21.92 -0.79
CA ALA A 117 0.99 20.99 -1.66
C ALA A 117 0.35 21.29 -3.00
N ASP A 118 1.11 21.92 -3.91
CA ASP A 118 0.67 22.38 -5.22
C ASP A 118 -0.37 21.39 -5.75
N LEU A 119 -1.66 21.70 -5.60
CA LEU A 119 -2.74 20.78 -5.98
C LEU A 119 -2.60 20.46 -7.47
N GLY A 120 -2.15 21.45 -8.26
CA GLY A 120 -1.80 21.26 -9.66
C GLY A 120 -0.63 20.30 -9.92
N ARG A 121 0.33 20.13 -8.99
CA ARG A 121 1.47 19.22 -9.15
C ARG A 121 1.11 17.80 -8.78
N ALA A 122 0.29 17.61 -7.73
CA ALA A 122 -0.25 16.30 -7.37
C ALA A 122 -1.23 15.77 -8.44
N ASP A 123 -2.07 16.65 -8.99
CA ASP A 123 -2.99 16.29 -10.08
C ASP A 123 -2.24 16.06 -11.39
N ALA A 124 -1.21 16.86 -11.73
CA ALA A 124 -0.36 16.61 -12.89
C ALA A 124 0.37 15.26 -12.79
N VAL A 125 0.90 14.91 -11.61
CA VAL A 125 1.55 13.61 -11.38
C VAL A 125 0.55 12.47 -11.48
N ARG A 126 -0.65 12.60 -10.91
CA ARG A 126 -1.72 11.59 -11.05
C ARG A 126 -2.15 11.40 -12.50
N THR A 127 -2.31 12.48 -13.23
CA THR A 127 -2.73 12.46 -14.64
C THR A 127 -1.64 11.82 -15.50
N ALA A 128 -0.38 12.21 -15.32
CA ALA A 128 0.76 11.61 -16.00
C ALA A 128 0.90 10.11 -15.68
N LEU A 129 0.64 9.70 -14.44
CA LEU A 129 0.66 8.29 -14.04
C LEU A 129 -0.48 7.50 -14.70
N MET A 130 -1.69 8.07 -14.75
CA MET A 130 -2.82 7.43 -15.44
C MET A 130 -2.59 7.31 -16.94
N GLU A 131 -2.05 8.34 -17.59
CA GLU A 131 -1.70 8.28 -19.01
C GLU A 131 -0.62 7.23 -19.28
N TYR A 132 0.41 7.16 -18.42
CA TYR A 132 1.44 6.15 -18.54
C TYR A 132 0.86 4.74 -18.40
N VAL A 133 0.04 4.47 -17.38
CA VAL A 133 -0.61 3.17 -17.20
C VAL A 133 -1.51 2.81 -18.38
N ASN A 134 -2.32 3.75 -18.88
CA ASN A 134 -3.15 3.54 -20.06
C ASN A 134 -2.31 3.25 -21.32
N SER A 135 -1.17 3.92 -21.49
CA SER A 135 -0.27 3.66 -22.61
C SER A 135 0.36 2.26 -22.55
N GLN A 136 0.69 1.79 -21.33
CA GLN A 136 1.22 0.44 -21.13
C GLN A 136 0.15 -0.62 -21.36
N LEU A 137 -1.10 -0.38 -20.94
CA LEU A 137 -2.24 -1.25 -21.21
C LEU A 137 -2.48 -1.41 -22.72
N LYS A 138 -2.50 -0.32 -23.48
CA LYS A 138 -2.65 -0.38 -24.95
C LYS A 138 -1.52 -1.15 -25.63
N LYS A 139 -0.27 -0.93 -25.21
CA LYS A 139 0.88 -1.69 -25.73
C LYS A 139 0.77 -3.18 -25.41
N LEU A 140 0.29 -3.52 -24.21
CA LEU A 140 0.04 -4.90 -23.80
C LEU A 140 -1.07 -5.54 -24.64
N GLU A 141 -2.17 -4.82 -24.87
CA GLU A 141 -3.26 -5.27 -25.75
C GLU A 141 -2.77 -5.52 -27.17
N GLU A 142 -2.05 -4.58 -27.78
CA GLU A 142 -1.47 -4.73 -29.13
C GLU A 142 -0.54 -5.94 -29.20
N THR A 143 0.34 -6.11 -28.20
CA THR A 143 1.27 -7.25 -28.14
C THR A 143 0.51 -8.58 -27.98
N LEU A 144 -0.58 -8.60 -27.22
CA LEU A 144 -1.44 -9.76 -27.05
C LEU A 144 -2.18 -10.09 -28.35
N TYR A 145 -2.77 -9.10 -29.01
CA TYR A 145 -3.45 -9.30 -30.30
C TYR A 145 -2.49 -9.81 -31.36
N GLU A 146 -1.27 -9.29 -31.42
CA GLU A 146 -0.30 -9.71 -32.43
C GLU A 146 0.21 -11.13 -32.15
N LYS A 147 0.42 -11.50 -30.88
CA LYS A 147 0.73 -12.88 -30.49
C LYS A 147 -0.42 -13.83 -30.79
N LEU A 148 -1.66 -13.42 -30.53
CA LEU A 148 -2.85 -14.22 -30.80
C LEU A 148 -3.01 -14.44 -32.31
N LYS A 149 -2.84 -13.38 -33.11
CA LYS A 149 -2.90 -13.44 -34.56
C LYS A 149 -1.83 -14.38 -35.13
N ARG A 150 -0.56 -14.24 -34.70
CA ARG A 150 0.52 -15.16 -35.11
C ARG A 150 0.25 -16.60 -34.71
N TYR A 151 -0.34 -16.83 -33.53
CA TYR A 151 -0.71 -18.16 -33.08
C TYR A 151 -1.84 -18.76 -33.94
N VAL A 152 -2.88 -17.98 -34.25
CA VAL A 152 -3.98 -18.40 -35.11
C VAL A 152 -3.49 -18.66 -36.54
N ASP A 153 -2.65 -17.79 -37.10
CA ASP A 153 -2.06 -17.96 -38.42
C ASP A 153 -1.19 -19.22 -38.49
N GLN A 154 -0.32 -19.47 -37.50
CA GLN A 154 0.46 -20.70 -37.40
C GLN A 154 -0.43 -21.95 -37.28
N ARG A 155 -1.49 -21.91 -36.48
CA ARG A 155 -2.41 -23.05 -36.33
C ARG A 155 -3.21 -23.30 -37.60
N LEU A 156 -3.65 -22.26 -38.30
CA LEU A 156 -4.33 -22.38 -39.60
C LEU A 156 -3.39 -22.96 -40.67
N GLU A 157 -2.12 -22.55 -40.69
CA GLU A 157 -1.12 -23.13 -41.58
C GLU A 157 -0.81 -24.59 -41.24
N GLU A 158 -0.72 -24.95 -39.95
CA GLU A 158 -0.55 -26.34 -39.50
C GLU A 158 -1.74 -27.23 -39.89
N ILE A 159 -2.97 -26.73 -39.76
CA ILE A 159 -4.19 -27.46 -40.15
C ILE A 159 -4.24 -27.63 -41.67
N LYS A 160 -3.98 -26.57 -42.45
CA LYS A 160 -3.90 -26.66 -43.92
C LYS A 160 -2.82 -27.64 -44.38
N ARG A 161 -1.64 -27.66 -43.73
CA ARG A 161 -0.60 -28.65 -44.01
C ARG A 161 -1.03 -30.09 -43.71
N ARG A 162 -1.82 -30.30 -42.65
CA ARG A 162 -2.37 -31.63 -42.31
C ARG A 162 -3.45 -32.07 -43.31
N GLU A 163 -4.26 -31.16 -43.82
CA GLU A 163 -5.28 -31.46 -44.84
C GLU A 163 -4.69 -31.72 -46.24
N THR A 164 -3.53 -31.15 -46.58
CA THR A 164 -2.84 -31.40 -47.87
C THR A 164 -1.93 -32.63 -47.89
N THR A 165 -1.78 -33.35 -46.78
CA THR A 165 -0.91 -34.54 -46.71
C THR A 165 -1.77 -35.81 -46.59
N PRO A 166 -1.87 -36.66 -47.64
CA PRO A 166 -2.55 -37.93 -47.52
C PRO A 166 -1.75 -38.87 -46.62
N GLU A 167 -2.44 -39.45 -45.65
CA GLU A 167 -1.92 -40.49 -44.75
C GLU A 167 -1.65 -41.79 -45.54
N SER A 168 -0.43 -42.32 -45.45
CA SER A 168 -0.14 -43.74 -45.72
C SER A 168 1.22 -44.19 -45.14
N PRO A 169 1.38 -45.49 -44.83
CA PRO A 169 1.96 -45.90 -43.55
C PRO A 169 3.40 -46.45 -43.62
N ARG A 170 4.05 -46.44 -42.44
CA ARG A 170 5.20 -47.26 -42.01
C ARG A 170 6.51 -47.15 -42.80
N ALA A 171 7.52 -46.59 -42.14
CA ALA A 171 8.73 -47.34 -41.78
C ALA A 171 9.48 -46.60 -40.65
N GLU A 172 9.49 -47.16 -39.44
CA GLU A 172 10.65 -47.00 -38.56
C GLU A 172 11.75 -47.95 -39.08
N PRO A 173 13.03 -47.53 -39.05
CA PRO A 173 13.82 -47.87 -37.86
C PRO A 173 14.78 -46.75 -37.38
N GLN A 174 14.69 -46.47 -36.07
CA GLN A 174 15.73 -46.13 -35.10
C GLN A 174 16.60 -44.85 -35.22
N PRO A 175 17.06 -44.30 -34.06
CA PRO A 175 17.31 -42.87 -33.89
C PRO A 175 18.80 -42.53 -33.92
N ALA A 176 19.20 -41.63 -34.82
CA ALA A 176 20.46 -40.90 -34.69
C ALA A 176 20.20 -39.60 -33.91
N ALA A 177 20.61 -39.58 -32.65
CA ALA A 177 20.48 -38.42 -31.77
C ALA A 177 21.27 -37.21 -32.31
N PRO A 178 20.67 -36.02 -32.46
CA PRO A 178 21.43 -34.79 -32.68
C PRO A 178 21.90 -34.23 -31.33
N SER A 179 23.22 -34.23 -31.21
CA SER A 179 24.13 -33.87 -30.12
C SER A 179 24.08 -32.43 -29.57
N SER A 180 22.91 -31.79 -29.46
CA SER A 180 22.83 -30.37 -29.03
C SER A 180 22.39 -30.12 -27.59
N VAL A 181 22.00 -31.16 -26.84
CA VAL A 181 21.56 -31.03 -25.43
C VAL A 181 22.75 -31.13 -24.44
N ALA A 182 23.92 -31.56 -24.91
CA ALA A 182 25.09 -31.81 -24.06
C ALA A 182 25.91 -30.54 -23.71
N GLU A 183 25.72 -29.44 -24.45
CA GLU A 183 26.49 -28.19 -24.27
C GLU A 183 25.73 -27.11 -23.50
N ASN A 184 24.48 -27.37 -23.10
CA ASN A 184 23.72 -26.43 -22.31
C ASN A 184 24.21 -26.43 -20.86
N GLU A 185 24.73 -25.30 -20.38
CA GLU A 185 25.28 -25.16 -19.02
C GLU A 185 24.29 -25.58 -17.93
N TRP A 186 22.99 -25.40 -18.16
CA TRP A 186 21.93 -25.83 -17.25
C TRP A 186 21.86 -27.35 -17.07
N VAL A 187 22.22 -28.12 -18.11
CA VAL A 187 22.25 -29.60 -18.10
C VAL A 187 23.50 -30.12 -17.37
N ARG A 188 24.62 -29.39 -17.40
CA ARG A 188 25.82 -29.72 -16.59
C ARG A 188 25.57 -29.55 -15.09
N ILE A 189 24.90 -28.47 -14.71
CA ILE A 189 24.56 -28.16 -13.31
C ILE A 189 23.59 -29.19 -12.73
N LEU A 190 22.62 -29.67 -13.52
CA LEU A 190 21.68 -30.71 -13.09
C LEU A 190 22.36 -32.07 -12.91
N ARG A 191 23.38 -32.42 -13.71
CA ARG A 191 24.13 -33.68 -13.56
C ARG A 191 25.12 -33.66 -12.40
N SER A 192 25.77 -32.53 -12.10
CA SER A 192 26.72 -32.45 -10.99
C SER A 192 26.05 -32.64 -9.63
N ARG A 193 24.76 -32.28 -9.51
CA ARG A 193 23.97 -32.43 -8.28
C ARG A 193 23.44 -33.85 -8.05
N GLY A 194 23.47 -34.73 -9.06
CA GLY A 194 23.00 -36.12 -8.97
C GLY A 194 24.08 -37.16 -8.67
N ARG A 195 25.36 -36.77 -8.55
CA ARG A 195 26.50 -37.68 -8.34
C ARG A 195 27.26 -37.45 -7.03
N GLY A 196 26.62 -36.82 -6.05
CA GLY A 196 27.14 -36.62 -4.69
C GLY A 196 26.15 -37.12 -3.65
N GLY A 197 25.82 -38.41 -3.71
CA GLY A 197 24.85 -39.03 -2.82
C GLY A 197 24.86 -40.54 -2.99
N SER A 198 26.00 -41.14 -2.67
CA SER A 198 26.09 -42.53 -2.24
C SER A 198 26.99 -42.59 -1.02
#